data_AF-A0AAW7AXR9-F1
#
_entry.id   AF-A0AAW7AXR9-F1
#
_cell.length_a   1.000
_cell.length_b   1.000
_cell.length_c   1.000
_cell.angle_alpha   90.00
_cell.angle_beta   90.00
_cell.angle_gamma   90.00
#
_symmetry.space_group_name_H-M   'P 1'
#
loop_
_entity.id
_entity.type
_entity.pdbx_description
1 polymer ?
#
loop_
_entity_poly.entity_id
_entity_poly.type
_entity_poly.pdbx_seq_one_letter_code
_entity_poly.pdbx_strand_id
1 'polypeptide(L)'
;MTHEEFDKFMAVHPDLVEQFRKDRRIWVSHIPSVQLRSFTDHLSKLVGCALVSTQIEPELEFVFYDPGADGNSDNELLDISHERAGDSMRV
;
A
#
# COMPACT_ATOMS: atom_id res chain seq x y z
N MET A 1 -10.66 5.71 10.98
CA MET A 1 -10.91 6.68 9.90
C MET A 1 -12.33 6.47 9.38
N THR A 2 -13.07 7.56 9.20
CA THR A 2 -14.42 7.56 8.63
C THR A 2 -14.37 7.38 7.11
N HIS A 3 -15.51 7.12 6.48
CA HIS A 3 -15.57 7.04 5.02
C HIS A 3 -15.29 8.40 4.36
N GLU A 4 -15.76 9.50 4.94
CA GLU A 4 -15.52 10.86 4.42
C GLU A 4 -14.03 11.24 4.46
N GLU A 5 -13.31 10.85 5.50
CA GLU A 5 -11.85 11.03 5.58
C GLU A 5 -11.12 10.22 4.51
N PHE A 6 -11.58 9.00 4.24
CA PHE A 6 -11.04 8.16 3.16
C PHE A 6 -11.29 8.79 1.79
N ASP A 7 -12.51 9.26 1.51
CA ASP A 7 -12.84 9.89 0.23
C ASP A 7 -12.00 11.15 -0.02
N LYS A 8 -11.76 11.97 1.02
CA LYS A 8 -10.86 13.12 0.95
C LYS A 8 -9.43 12.69 0.63
N PHE A 9 -8.94 11.62 1.24
CA PHE A 9 -7.62 11.07 0.94
C PHE A 9 -7.53 10.61 -0.52
N MET A 10 -8.49 9.82 -1.00
CA MET A 10 -8.52 9.32 -2.37
C MET A 10 -8.65 10.43 -3.41
N ALA A 11 -9.34 11.52 -3.09
CA ALA A 11 -9.46 12.69 -3.98
C ALA A 11 -8.12 13.41 -4.19
N VAL A 12 -7.22 13.38 -3.19
CA VAL A 12 -5.86 13.95 -3.29
C VAL A 12 -4.89 12.99 -3.98
N HIS A 13 -5.21 11.68 -3.95
CA HIS A 13 -4.39 10.62 -4.53
C HIS A 13 -5.15 9.80 -5.59
N PRO A 14 -5.57 10.41 -6.72
CA PRO A 14 -6.41 9.76 -7.73
C PRO A 14 -5.73 8.54 -8.38
N ASP A 15 -4.40 8.55 -8.46
CA ASP A 15 -3.63 7.54 -9.17
C ASP A 15 -3.49 6.22 -8.40
N LEU A 16 -3.83 6.17 -7.10
CA LEU A 16 -3.62 4.97 -6.27
C LEU A 16 -4.40 3.77 -6.80
N VAL A 17 -5.61 3.99 -7.32
CA VAL A 17 -6.42 2.91 -7.89
C VAL A 17 -5.80 2.38 -9.17
N GLU A 18 -5.21 3.25 -9.99
CA GLU A 18 -4.52 2.85 -11.22
C GLU A 18 -3.22 2.10 -10.92
N GLN A 19 -2.45 2.59 -9.94
CA GLN A 19 -1.26 1.89 -9.42
C GLN A 19 -1.63 0.50 -8.92
N PHE A 20 -2.71 0.37 -8.14
CA PHE A 20 -3.17 -0.92 -7.66
C PHE A 20 -3.60 -1.86 -8.79
N ARG A 21 -4.24 -1.34 -9.85
CA ARG A 21 -4.62 -2.17 -11.00
C ARG A 21 -3.42 -2.76 -11.72
N LYS A 22 -2.31 -2.02 -11.75
CA LYS A 22 -1.07 -2.45 -12.40
C LYS A 22 -0.28 -3.41 -11.54
N ASP A 23 0.00 -3.00 -10.30
CA ASP A 23 1.01 -3.63 -9.45
C ASP A 23 0.38 -4.48 -8.33
N ARG A 24 -0.96 -4.46 -8.18
CA ARG A 24 -1.70 -5.13 -7.09
C ARG A 24 -1.23 -4.74 -5.69
N ARG A 25 -0.55 -3.59 -5.57
CA ARG A 25 -0.03 -3.00 -4.34
C ARG A 25 -0.06 -1.47 -4.41
N ILE A 26 -0.16 -0.83 -3.26
CA ILE A 26 -0.08 0.62 -3.10
C ILE A 26 0.83 0.92 -1.91
N TRP A 27 1.72 1.88 -2.09
CA TRP A 27 2.57 2.42 -1.03
C TRP A 27 1.97 3.72 -0.53
N VAL A 28 1.74 3.82 0.77
CA VAL A 28 1.21 5.03 1.39
C VAL A 28 2.05 5.41 2.59
N SER A 29 2.55 6.64 2.56
CA SER A 29 3.17 7.30 3.69
C SER A 29 2.11 8.06 4.51
N HIS A 30 2.39 8.27 5.81
CA HIS A 30 1.59 9.15 6.68
C HIS A 30 0.15 8.70 7.02
N ILE A 31 -0.12 7.40 7.08
CA ILE A 31 -1.34 6.90 7.74
C ILE A 31 -1.05 6.62 9.22
N PRO A 32 -1.79 7.23 10.16
CA PRO A 32 -1.68 6.88 11.57
C PRO A 32 -1.99 5.40 11.79
N SER A 33 -1.18 4.69 12.58
CA SER A 33 -1.34 3.25 12.81
C SER A 33 -2.74 2.85 13.29
N VAL A 34 -3.36 3.70 14.12
CA VAL A 34 -4.74 3.53 14.62
C VAL A 34 -5.81 3.58 13.53
N GLN A 35 -5.50 4.12 12.36
CA GLN A 35 -6.41 4.25 11.22
C GLN A 35 -6.19 3.16 10.15
N LEU A 36 -5.08 2.42 10.20
CA LEU A 36 -4.69 1.42 9.19
C LEU A 36 -5.81 0.44 8.90
N ARG A 37 -6.36 -0.21 9.93
CA ARG A 37 -7.40 -1.22 9.74
C ARG A 37 -8.60 -0.66 8.97
N SER A 38 -9.11 0.49 9.39
CA SER A 38 -10.23 1.14 8.70
C SER A 38 -9.88 1.59 7.29
N PHE A 39 -8.63 2.02 7.05
CA PHE A 39 -8.15 2.39 5.72
C PHE A 39 -8.11 1.17 4.80
N THR A 40 -7.48 0.08 5.25
CA THR A 40 -7.43 -1.20 4.52
C THR A 40 -8.83 -1.69 4.19
N ASP A 41 -9.78 -1.61 5.13
CA ASP A 41 -11.17 -2.04 4.91
C ASP A 41 -11.88 -1.22 3.82
N HIS A 42 -11.72 0.11 3.83
CA HIS A 42 -12.31 0.99 2.80
C HIS A 42 -11.65 0.78 1.43
N LEU A 43 -10.32 0.70 1.41
CA LEU A 43 -9.56 0.47 0.18
C LEU A 43 -9.90 -0.89 -0.43
N SER A 44 -9.99 -1.95 0.38
CA SER A 44 -10.40 -3.29 -0.06
C SER A 44 -11.76 -3.29 -0.75
N LYS A 45 -12.73 -2.54 -0.21
CA LYS A 45 -14.05 -2.36 -0.84
C LYS A 45 -13.95 -1.60 -2.15
N LEU A 46 -13.13 -0.55 -2.21
CA LEU A 46 -12.95 0.27 -3.40
C LEU A 46 -12.34 -0.53 -4.57
N VAL A 47 -11.32 -1.33 -4.29
CA VAL A 47 -10.63 -2.13 -5.32
C VAL A 47 -11.27 -3.49 -5.58
N GLY A 48 -12.21 -3.91 -4.74
CA GLY A 48 -12.99 -5.14 -4.91
C GLY A 48 -12.26 -6.43 -4.53
N CYS A 49 -11.22 -6.36 -3.69
CA CYS A 49 -10.52 -7.54 -3.17
C CYS A 49 -10.04 -7.34 -1.74
N ALA A 50 -9.81 -8.44 -1.02
CA ALA A 50 -9.24 -8.38 0.32
C ALA A 50 -7.78 -7.95 0.25
N LEU A 51 -7.41 -6.92 1.02
CA LEU A 51 -6.04 -6.44 1.11
C LEU A 51 -5.42 -6.76 2.46
N VAL A 52 -4.11 -6.94 2.46
CA VAL A 52 -3.28 -6.96 3.65
C VAL A 52 -2.46 -5.67 3.68
N SER A 53 -2.17 -5.18 4.88
CA SER A 53 -1.27 -4.05 5.08
C SER A 53 -0.10 -4.47 5.95
N THR A 54 1.12 -4.12 5.55
CA THR A 54 2.32 -4.26 6.38
C THR A 54 3.16 -2.98 6.32
N GLN A 55 3.94 -2.73 7.36
CA GLN A 55 4.89 -1.62 7.39
C GLN A 55 6.25 -2.15 6.99
N ILE A 56 6.92 -1.47 6.05
CA ILE A 56 8.20 -1.91 5.52
C ILE A 56 9.25 -0.80 5.69
N GLU A 57 10.42 -1.20 6.20
CA GLU A 57 11.62 -0.36 6.26
C GLU A 57 12.29 -0.28 4.87
N PRO A 58 13.05 0.80 4.55
CA PRO A 58 13.57 1.84 5.45
C PRO A 58 12.69 3.08 5.61
N GLU A 59 11.73 3.31 4.72
CA GLU A 59 10.94 4.56 4.70
C GLU A 59 9.74 4.55 5.67
N LEU A 60 9.52 3.43 6.39
CA LEU A 60 8.39 3.22 7.29
C LEU A 60 7.02 3.42 6.59
N GLU A 61 6.98 3.22 5.28
CA GLU A 61 5.76 3.27 4.48
C GLU A 61 4.88 2.05 4.78
N PHE A 62 3.58 2.25 4.67
CA PHE A 62 2.62 1.15 4.67
C PHE A 62 2.39 0.71 3.24
N VAL A 63 2.59 -0.58 2.99
CA VAL A 63 2.19 -1.20 1.73
C VAL A 63 0.87 -1.94 1.92
N PHE A 64 -0.10 -1.64 1.06
CA PHE A 64 -1.40 -2.29 0.99
C PHE A 64 -1.44 -3.11 -0.28
N TYR A 65 -1.58 -4.43 -0.17
CA TYR A 65 -1.41 -5.32 -1.31
C TYR A 65 -2.40 -6.49 -1.29
N ASP A 66 -2.64 -7.05 -2.48
CA ASP A 66 -3.35 -8.32 -2.64
C ASP A 66 -2.37 -9.47 -2.37
N PRO A 67 -2.57 -10.27 -1.30
CA PRO A 67 -1.66 -11.37 -0.95
C PRO A 67 -1.76 -12.54 -1.94
N GLY A 68 -2.77 -12.58 -2.80
CA GLY A 68 -2.93 -13.60 -3.84
C GLY A 68 -2.30 -13.25 -5.19
N ALA A 69 -1.71 -12.05 -5.31
CA ALA A 69 -1.07 -11.61 -6.54
C ALA A 69 0.44 -11.90 -6.55
N ASP A 70 0.95 -12.34 -7.70
CA ASP A 70 2.38 -12.55 -7.92
C ASP A 70 3.17 -11.24 -7.74
N GLY A 71 4.36 -11.31 -7.15
CA GLY A 71 5.21 -10.14 -6.91
C GLY A 71 4.94 -9.38 -5.61
N ASN A 72 4.07 -9.90 -4.74
CA ASN A 72 3.69 -9.29 -3.46
C ASN A 72 4.00 -10.17 -2.24
N SER A 73 4.94 -11.12 -2.34
CA SER A 73 5.43 -11.83 -1.15
C SER A 73 6.25 -10.89 -0.25
N ASP A 74 6.38 -11.22 1.04
CA ASP A 74 7.10 -10.37 2.00
C ASP A 74 8.55 -10.05 1.55
N ASN A 75 9.26 -11.02 0.96
CA ASN A 75 10.62 -10.81 0.46
C ASN A 75 10.64 -9.86 -0.76
N GLU A 76 9.71 -10.04 -1.70
CA GLU A 76 9.64 -9.17 -2.87
C GLU A 76 9.30 -7.73 -2.49
N LEU A 77 8.40 -7.54 -1.51
CA LEU A 77 8.05 -6.22 -1.01
C LEU A 77 9.23 -5.53 -0.32
N LEU A 78 10.07 -6.28 0.40
CA LEU A 78 11.32 -5.78 0.96
C LEU A 78 12.33 -5.40 -0.12
N ASP A 79 12.53 -6.23 -1.14
CA ASP A 79 13.43 -5.91 -2.25
C ASP A 79 12.98 -4.62 -2.97
N ILE A 80 11.67 -4.50 -3.22
CA ILE A 80 11.06 -3.29 -3.82
C ILE A 80 11.25 -2.07 -2.92
N SER A 81 11.16 -2.19 -1.59
CA SER A 81 11.36 -1.04 -0.70
C SER A 81 12.79 -0.53 -0.74
N HIS A 82 13.78 -1.42 -0.81
CA HIS A 82 15.18 -1.05 -0.98
C HIS A 82 15.43 -0.37 -2.33
N GLU A 83 14.90 -0.93 -3.42
CA GLU A 83 15.01 -0.31 -4.75
C GLU A 83 14.41 1.11 -4.78
N ARG A 84 13.23 1.29 -4.17
CA ARG A 84 12.55 2.60 -4.05
C ARG A 84 13.36 3.61 -3.25
N ALA A 85 14.00 3.17 -2.16
CA ALA A 85 14.86 4.02 -1.32
C ALA A 85 16.16 4.44 -2.02
N GLY A 86 16.42 3.95 -3.24
CA GLY A 86 17.68 4.19 -3.94
C GLY A 86 18.82 3.32 -3.43
N ASP A 87 18.55 2.41 -2.49
CA ASP A 87 19.42 1.30 -2.13
C ASP A 87 19.31 0.26 -3.24
N SER A 88 19.96 0.53 -4.37
CA SER A 88 20.32 -0.56 -5.28
C SER A 88 21.18 -1.53 -4.48
N MET A 89 20.59 -2.65 -4.03
CA MET A 89 21.35 -3.82 -3.63
C MET A 89 22.13 -4.30 -4.85
N ARG A 90 23.28 -3.67 -5.09
CA ARG A 90 24.31 -4.18 -5.97
C ARG A 90 24.84 -5.44 -5.32
N VAL A 91 24.32 -6.58 -5.77
CA VAL A 91 25.04 -7.84 -5.71
C VAL A 91 26.23 -7.78 -6.67
#